data_AF-A0A954RI13-F1
#
_entry.id   AF-A0A954RI13-F1
#
_cell.length_a   1.000
_cell.length_b   1.000
_cell.length_c   1.000
_cell.angle_alpha   90.00
_cell.angle_beta   90.00
_cell.angle_gamma   90.00
#
_symmetry.space_group_name_H-M   'P 1'
#
loop_
_entity.id
_entity.type
_entity.pdbx_description
1 polymer ?
#
loop_
_entity_poly.entity_id
_entity_poly.type
_entity_poly.pdbx_seq_one_letter_code
_entity_poly.pdbx_strand_id
1 'polypeptide(L)'
;SGPKGTFDWLPALISNGQLYLFEMRLGTPVPNADRNGIATLADLQAHPEWLETLEVFPDFPYPVQAEDLQHVVAMIDAPPHALSRRMALLEGALSGDNSLSLTVSPSKMAQQLADVAGLQGVAIWPQIFQIFASRNRLQSDRTAMMSFALEHSLFDQDRTPLYAARTLHFRGQLDNTDDQLGARVMYLESRRPDGEIRQLVTMALNGQPKPDGSAPTPEELERNKAAAANLNYLLRRTKQNASYWLGTMALDQGKYDVAIDFLEKRVLAGDPATMWQSGATFNLGRAYEAQGRLESNTEWLNKAIEVYRSDRDSASAAADFWHAQQLEREFNLAASDQTEASETAEPTASDRADSHVTQSATDKAASENSPRDESTSAEATDSRADESPPSESTPNESSGN
;
A
#
# COMPACT_ATOMS: atom_id res chain seq x y z
N SER A 1 -9.21 34.78 6.48
CA SER A 1 -8.42 33.94 5.57
C SER A 1 -7.10 34.65 5.32
N GLY A 2 -5.97 34.15 5.84
CA GLY A 2 -4.66 34.75 5.52
C GLY A 2 -4.35 34.61 4.03
N PRO A 3 -3.40 35.38 3.47
CA PRO A 3 -2.96 35.19 2.10
C PRO A 3 -2.50 33.73 1.94
N LYS A 4 -3.17 32.96 1.08
CA LYS A 4 -2.73 31.61 0.73
C LYS A 4 -1.32 31.71 0.15
N GLY A 5 -0.34 31.11 0.80
CA GLY A 5 0.99 30.95 0.22
C GLY A 5 0.94 30.01 -0.99
N THR A 6 1.97 30.06 -1.84
CA THR A 6 2.14 29.06 -2.91
C THR A 6 2.30 27.66 -2.30
N PHE A 7 1.62 26.66 -2.87
CA PHE A 7 1.76 25.26 -2.50
C PHE A 7 1.82 24.37 -3.75
N ASP A 8 2.42 23.20 -3.60
CA ASP A 8 2.46 22.19 -4.65
C ASP A 8 1.08 21.53 -4.77
N TRP A 9 0.47 21.56 -5.95
CA TRP A 9 -0.91 21.10 -6.16
C TRP A 9 -0.99 19.63 -6.61
N LEU A 10 -0.74 19.34 -7.89
CA LEU A 10 -0.82 17.99 -8.45
C LEU A 10 0.08 17.84 -9.70
N PRO A 11 0.46 16.59 -10.04
CA PRO A 11 1.15 16.29 -11.28
C PRO A 11 0.18 16.35 -12.46
N ALA A 12 0.74 16.65 -13.63
CA ALA A 12 0.00 16.69 -14.88
C ALA A 12 0.77 16.00 -15.99
N LEU A 13 0.03 15.34 -16.90
CA LEU A 13 0.55 14.82 -18.15
C LEU A 13 0.29 15.83 -19.26
N ILE A 14 1.35 16.25 -19.95
CA ILE A 14 1.21 17.02 -21.19
C ILE A 14 0.96 16.08 -22.36
N SER A 15 -0.18 16.26 -23.04
CA SER A 15 -0.52 15.51 -24.25
C SER A 15 -1.36 16.38 -25.18
N ASN A 16 -1.02 16.42 -26.47
CA ASN A 16 -1.69 17.23 -27.49
C ASN A 16 -1.88 18.72 -27.10
N GLY A 17 -0.90 19.31 -26.39
CA GLY A 17 -0.96 20.71 -25.94
C GLY A 17 -1.90 20.97 -24.76
N GLN A 18 -2.39 19.92 -24.10
CA GLN A 18 -3.25 20.01 -22.92
C GLN A 18 -2.57 19.37 -21.70
N LEU A 19 -2.94 19.83 -20.50
CA LEU A 19 -2.46 19.29 -19.22
C LEU A 19 -3.54 18.46 -18.55
N TYR A 20 -3.41 17.14 -18.58
CA TYR A 20 -4.29 16.18 -17.91
C TYR A 20 -3.88 16.01 -16.45
N LEU A 21 -4.83 16.12 -15.52
CA LEU A 21 -4.54 16.29 -14.10
C LEU A 21 -4.81 15.02 -13.28
N PHE A 22 -3.96 14.75 -12.29
CA PHE A 22 -4.05 13.55 -11.45
C PHE A 22 -3.98 13.90 -9.96
N GLU A 23 -5.03 13.58 -9.21
CA GLU A 23 -5.10 13.86 -7.78
C GLU A 23 -4.31 12.82 -6.98
N MET A 24 -3.11 13.20 -6.54
CA MET A 24 -2.21 12.29 -5.82
C MET A 24 -2.73 11.86 -4.45
N ARG A 25 -3.48 12.72 -3.73
CA ARG A 25 -3.98 12.37 -2.41
C ARG A 25 -5.04 11.28 -2.46
N LEU A 26 -5.74 11.18 -3.58
CA LEU A 26 -6.79 10.20 -3.82
C LEU A 26 -6.32 9.05 -4.73
N GLY A 27 -5.17 9.20 -5.39
CA GLY A 27 -4.64 8.20 -6.32
C GLY A 27 -5.47 8.04 -7.60
N THR A 28 -6.21 9.08 -8.01
CA THR A 28 -7.19 9.04 -9.09
C THR A 28 -6.95 10.15 -10.11
N PRO A 29 -7.26 9.99 -11.41
CA PRO A 29 -7.37 11.12 -12.32
C PRO A 29 -8.41 12.12 -11.82
N VAL A 30 -8.21 13.41 -12.08
CA VAL A 30 -9.27 14.39 -11.86
C VAL A 30 -10.39 14.10 -12.86
N PRO A 31 -11.64 13.86 -12.43
CA PRO A 31 -12.72 13.47 -13.33
C PRO A 31 -13.15 14.64 -14.21
N ASN A 32 -13.46 14.34 -15.48
CA ASN A 32 -14.19 15.26 -16.36
C ASN A 32 -15.71 15.22 -16.12
N ALA A 33 -16.49 15.95 -16.93
CA ALA A 33 -17.96 16.00 -16.85
C ALA A 33 -18.63 14.61 -16.74
N ASP A 34 -18.17 13.66 -17.55
CA ASP A 34 -18.73 12.29 -17.61
C ASP A 34 -18.22 11.37 -16.49
N ARG A 35 -17.33 11.88 -15.62
CA ARG A 35 -16.64 11.16 -14.53
C ARG A 35 -15.84 9.93 -14.92
N ASN A 36 -15.75 9.64 -16.21
CA ASN A 36 -15.04 8.50 -16.78
C ASN A 36 -13.76 8.91 -17.55
N GLY A 37 -13.52 10.22 -17.73
CA GLY A 37 -12.32 10.74 -18.37
C GLY A 37 -11.47 11.60 -17.44
N ILE A 38 -10.30 12.00 -17.94
CA ILE A 38 -9.32 12.82 -17.21
C ILE A 38 -9.52 14.29 -17.60
N ALA A 39 -9.84 15.14 -16.63
CA ALA A 39 -9.97 16.57 -16.85
C ALA A 39 -8.61 17.21 -17.16
N THR A 40 -8.66 18.21 -18.04
CA THR A 40 -7.53 19.09 -18.31
C THR A 40 -7.56 20.34 -17.44
N LEU A 41 -6.44 21.07 -17.35
CA LEU A 41 -6.40 22.40 -16.71
C LEU A 41 -7.44 23.36 -17.30
N ALA A 42 -7.59 23.35 -18.64
CA ALA A 42 -8.56 24.20 -19.32
C ALA A 42 -10.01 23.83 -18.93
N ASP A 43 -10.29 22.53 -18.79
CA ASP A 43 -11.62 22.08 -18.35
C ASP A 43 -11.94 22.57 -16.95
N LEU A 44 -11.00 22.44 -16.00
CA LEU A 44 -11.23 22.93 -14.63
C LEU A 44 -11.34 24.45 -14.55
N GLN A 45 -10.63 25.20 -15.40
CA GLN A 45 -10.78 26.65 -15.47
C GLN A 45 -12.17 27.06 -15.98
N ALA A 46 -12.76 26.26 -16.88
CA ALA A 46 -14.12 26.46 -17.38
C ALA A 46 -15.20 25.94 -16.41
N HIS A 47 -14.88 24.86 -15.68
CA HIS A 47 -15.78 24.11 -14.81
C HIS A 47 -15.14 23.84 -13.43
N PRO A 48 -14.90 24.91 -12.64
CA PRO A 48 -14.24 24.76 -11.33
C PRO A 48 -15.06 23.92 -10.33
N GLU A 49 -16.38 23.82 -10.52
CA GLU A 49 -17.28 23.00 -9.70
C GLU A 49 -16.94 21.51 -9.74
N TRP A 50 -16.18 21.02 -10.74
CA TRP A 50 -15.76 19.62 -10.77
C TRP A 50 -14.80 19.26 -9.64
N LEU A 51 -14.09 20.24 -9.06
CA LEU A 51 -13.25 20.02 -7.88
C LEU A 51 -14.05 19.60 -6.65
N GLU A 52 -15.32 19.96 -6.55
CA GLU A 52 -16.22 19.54 -5.46
C GLU A 52 -16.43 18.03 -5.46
N THR A 53 -16.29 17.37 -6.62
CA THR A 53 -16.38 15.91 -6.71
C THR A 53 -15.21 15.17 -6.06
N LEU A 54 -14.10 15.89 -5.82
CA LEU A 54 -12.93 15.41 -5.09
C LEU A 54 -13.00 15.74 -3.59
N GLU A 55 -14.04 16.43 -3.14
CA GLU A 55 -14.26 16.70 -1.73
C GLU A 55 -14.69 15.41 -1.01
N VAL A 56 -13.86 14.99 -0.06
CA VAL A 56 -14.06 13.72 0.66
C VAL A 56 -14.81 13.92 1.98
N PHE A 57 -14.60 15.07 2.64
CA PHE A 57 -15.24 15.42 3.90
C PHE A 57 -15.67 16.89 3.90
N PRO A 58 -16.83 17.23 4.50
CA PRO A 58 -17.18 18.62 4.79
C PRO A 58 -16.12 19.34 5.64
N ASP A 59 -15.43 18.59 6.51
CA ASP A 59 -14.38 19.11 7.39
C ASP A 59 -13.01 19.23 6.70
N PHE A 60 -12.84 18.62 5.50
CA PHE A 60 -11.62 18.68 4.70
C PHE A 60 -11.94 19.14 3.27
N PRO A 61 -12.27 20.43 3.08
CA PRO A 61 -12.56 20.95 1.76
C PRO A 61 -11.35 20.79 0.84
N TYR A 62 -11.60 20.64 -0.46
CA TYR A 62 -10.54 20.58 -1.44
C TYR A 62 -9.72 21.90 -1.40
N PRO A 63 -8.37 21.84 -1.36
CA PRO A 63 -7.55 23.01 -1.02
C PRO A 63 -7.49 24.07 -2.14
N VAL A 64 -7.80 23.66 -3.38
CA VAL A 64 -7.85 24.52 -4.56
C VAL A 64 -9.28 24.98 -4.80
N GLN A 65 -9.44 26.27 -5.06
CA GLN A 65 -10.70 26.93 -5.36
C GLN A 65 -10.66 27.52 -6.78
N ALA A 66 -11.82 27.94 -7.30
CA ALA A 66 -11.94 28.50 -8.65
C ALA A 66 -10.94 29.64 -8.95
N GLU A 67 -10.69 30.51 -7.97
CA GLU A 67 -9.74 31.62 -8.09
C GLU A 67 -8.29 31.15 -8.21
N ASP A 68 -7.92 30.07 -7.50
CA ASP A 68 -6.56 29.51 -7.50
C ASP A 68 -6.19 28.97 -8.90
N LEU A 69 -7.17 28.48 -9.68
CA LEU A 69 -6.97 27.96 -11.04
C LEU A 69 -6.49 29.01 -12.04
N GLN A 70 -6.62 30.30 -11.72
CA GLN A 70 -6.10 31.40 -12.55
C GLN A 70 -4.61 31.68 -12.30
N HIS A 71 -4.04 31.07 -11.26
CA HIS A 71 -2.68 31.33 -10.76
C HIS A 71 -1.75 30.12 -10.88
N VAL A 72 -2.04 29.19 -11.79
CA VAL A 72 -1.29 27.93 -11.95
C VAL A 72 0.04 28.15 -12.65
N VAL A 73 1.11 27.61 -12.05
CA VAL A 73 2.47 27.58 -12.63
C VAL A 73 2.87 26.13 -12.85
N ALA A 74 3.34 25.80 -14.06
CA ALA A 74 3.84 24.46 -14.36
C ALA A 74 5.26 24.28 -13.78
N MET A 75 5.41 23.31 -12.88
CA MET A 75 6.69 22.99 -12.24
C MET A 75 7.30 21.76 -12.91
N ILE A 76 8.47 21.92 -13.51
CA ILE A 76 9.20 20.86 -14.20
C ILE A 76 10.03 20.07 -13.18
N ASP A 77 9.80 18.76 -13.12
CA ASP A 77 10.68 17.82 -12.43
C ASP A 77 12.00 17.67 -13.21
N ALA A 78 13.07 18.25 -12.66
CA ALA A 78 14.40 18.27 -13.28
C ALA A 78 15.48 18.00 -12.22
N PRO A 79 15.67 16.75 -11.78
CA PRO A 79 16.59 16.44 -10.71
C PRO A 79 18.05 16.71 -11.15
N PRO A 80 18.96 17.08 -10.22
CA PRO A 80 20.34 17.45 -10.56
C PRO A 80 21.10 16.46 -11.44
N HIS A 81 20.84 15.16 -11.28
CA HIS A 81 21.49 14.13 -12.09
C HIS A 81 20.97 14.12 -13.54
N ALA A 82 19.68 14.35 -13.78
CA ALA A 82 19.09 14.41 -15.12
C ALA A 82 19.55 15.65 -15.91
N LEU A 83 20.02 16.69 -15.21
CA LEU A 83 20.62 17.89 -15.79
C LEU A 83 22.13 17.74 -16.08
N SER A 84 22.73 16.62 -15.68
CA SER A 84 24.19 16.46 -15.76
C SER A 84 24.65 16.00 -17.13
N ARG A 85 25.80 16.52 -17.57
CA ARG A 85 26.46 16.08 -18.82
C ARG A 85 26.75 14.57 -18.82
N ARG A 86 27.08 13.98 -17.67
CA ARG A 86 27.37 12.53 -17.60
C ARG A 86 26.14 11.69 -17.96
N MET A 87 24.94 12.12 -17.53
CA MET A 87 23.70 11.40 -17.85
C MET A 87 23.34 11.56 -19.32
N ALA A 88 23.59 12.73 -19.92
CA ALA A 88 23.41 12.93 -21.36
C ALA A 88 24.33 12.02 -22.20
N LEU A 89 25.60 11.87 -21.77
CA LEU A 89 26.53 10.96 -22.43
C LEU A 89 26.11 9.49 -22.26
N LEU A 90 25.64 9.12 -21.07
CA LEU A 90 25.16 7.76 -20.81
C LEU A 90 23.90 7.44 -21.63
N GLU A 91 22.89 8.32 -21.61
CA GLU A 91 21.68 8.19 -22.43
C GLU A 91 22.00 8.01 -23.91
N GLY A 92 22.90 8.83 -24.46
CA GLY A 92 23.32 8.71 -25.86
C GLY A 92 24.12 7.44 -26.19
N ALA A 93 24.69 6.78 -25.19
CA ALA A 93 25.39 5.49 -25.35
C ALA A 93 24.44 4.28 -25.18
N LEU A 94 23.25 4.48 -24.62
CA LEU A 94 22.24 3.44 -24.48
C LEU A 94 21.46 3.28 -25.80
N SER A 95 21.40 2.06 -26.32
CA SER A 95 20.72 1.74 -27.59
C SER A 95 20.02 0.39 -27.55
N GLY A 96 19.08 0.17 -28.46
CA GLY A 96 18.29 -1.07 -28.51
C GLY A 96 17.47 -1.26 -27.24
N ASP A 97 17.42 -2.49 -26.73
CA ASP A 97 16.63 -2.87 -25.55
C ASP A 97 17.08 -2.18 -24.25
N ASN A 98 18.25 -1.55 -24.25
CA ASN A 98 18.77 -0.80 -23.10
C ASN A 98 18.47 0.71 -23.16
N SER A 99 17.71 1.19 -24.14
CA SER A 99 17.38 2.62 -24.25
C SER A 99 16.59 3.08 -23.02
N LEU A 100 17.11 4.07 -22.30
CA LEU A 100 16.47 4.63 -21.10
C LEU A 100 16.59 6.15 -21.13
N SER A 101 15.50 6.85 -20.83
CA SER A 101 15.52 8.31 -20.64
C SER A 101 16.14 8.63 -19.29
N LEU A 102 17.32 9.23 -19.30
CA LEU A 102 18.09 9.61 -18.11
C LEU A 102 18.20 11.13 -17.93
N THR A 103 17.88 11.89 -18.98
CA THR A 103 17.96 13.34 -19.01
C THR A 103 16.61 14.00 -19.14
N VAL A 104 16.56 15.24 -18.66
CA VAL A 104 15.43 16.15 -18.87
C VAL A 104 15.99 17.41 -19.52
N SER A 105 15.25 17.98 -20.47
CA SER A 105 15.56 19.28 -21.06
C SER A 105 14.51 20.30 -20.62
N PRO A 106 14.72 21.02 -19.49
CA PRO A 106 13.73 21.96 -18.98
C PRO A 106 13.39 23.06 -19.99
N SER A 107 14.37 23.50 -20.79
CA SER A 107 14.12 24.52 -21.82
C SER A 107 13.17 24.03 -22.92
N LYS A 108 13.27 22.77 -23.35
CA LYS A 108 12.35 22.20 -24.34
C LYS A 108 10.95 22.02 -23.73
N MET A 109 10.88 21.50 -22.51
CA MET A 109 9.61 21.38 -21.79
C MET A 109 8.95 22.74 -21.57
N ALA A 110 9.72 23.77 -21.19
CA ALA A 110 9.22 25.12 -21.02
C ALA A 110 8.68 25.72 -22.33
N GLN A 111 9.32 25.42 -23.48
CA GLN A 111 8.77 25.80 -24.78
C GLN A 111 7.44 25.09 -25.07
N GLN A 112 7.34 23.79 -24.80
CA GLN A 112 6.09 23.05 -24.99
C GLN A 112 4.97 23.55 -24.08
N LEU A 113 5.31 23.95 -22.85
CA LEU A 113 4.37 24.47 -21.87
C LEU A 113 3.97 25.94 -22.13
N ALA A 114 4.80 26.71 -22.84
CA ALA A 114 4.50 28.11 -23.16
C ALA A 114 3.23 28.28 -24.01
N ASP A 115 2.91 27.26 -24.81
CA ASP A 115 1.73 27.25 -25.68
C ASP A 115 0.46 26.71 -24.99
N VAL A 116 0.58 26.22 -23.74
CA VAL A 116 -0.56 25.68 -22.99
C VAL A 116 -1.36 26.83 -22.38
N ALA A 117 -2.63 26.94 -22.79
CA ALA A 117 -3.55 27.94 -22.23
C ALA A 117 -3.75 27.75 -20.72
N GLY A 118 -3.88 28.87 -20.00
CA GLY A 118 -4.22 28.87 -18.58
C GLY A 118 -3.05 28.81 -17.61
N LEU A 119 -1.81 28.65 -18.09
CA LEU A 119 -0.60 28.74 -17.24
C LEU A 119 -0.14 30.20 -17.08
N GLN A 120 0.23 30.58 -15.86
CA GLN A 120 0.87 31.87 -15.55
C GLN A 120 2.39 31.84 -15.71
N GLY A 121 2.98 30.66 -15.79
CA GLY A 121 4.41 30.52 -15.95
C GLY A 121 4.88 29.08 -15.89
N VAL A 122 6.18 28.93 -16.10
CA VAL A 122 6.89 27.66 -16.02
C VAL A 122 8.15 27.85 -15.18
N ALA A 123 8.39 26.94 -14.24
CA ALA A 123 9.58 26.95 -13.41
C ALA A 123 10.09 25.53 -13.15
N ILE A 124 11.32 25.42 -12.65
CA ILE A 124 11.87 24.16 -12.17
C ILE A 124 11.33 23.90 -10.76
N TRP A 125 10.95 22.66 -10.45
CA TRP A 125 10.50 22.28 -9.12
C TRP A 125 11.66 22.33 -8.11
N PRO A 126 11.66 23.28 -7.14
CA PRO A 126 12.81 23.52 -6.28
C PRO A 126 13.00 22.42 -5.22
N GLN A 127 11.96 21.67 -4.90
CA GLN A 127 11.94 20.71 -3.79
C GLN A 127 13.06 19.68 -3.89
N ILE A 128 13.37 19.21 -5.10
CA ILE A 128 14.40 18.21 -5.31
C ILE A 128 15.79 18.77 -4.97
N PHE A 129 16.08 20.00 -5.36
CA PHE A 129 17.34 20.66 -5.01
C PHE A 129 17.46 20.88 -3.50
N GLN A 130 16.35 21.20 -2.83
CA GLN A 130 16.32 21.33 -1.38
C GLN A 130 16.57 19.99 -0.67
N ILE A 131 16.04 18.88 -1.20
CA ILE A 131 16.32 17.53 -0.68
C ILE A 131 17.81 17.19 -0.84
N PHE A 132 18.40 17.45 -2.00
CA PHE A 132 19.84 17.24 -2.23
C PHE A 132 20.70 18.09 -1.26
N ALA A 133 20.36 19.37 -1.09
CA ALA A 133 21.05 20.24 -0.14
C ALA A 133 20.90 19.76 1.31
N SER A 134 19.71 19.29 1.69
CA SER A 134 19.43 18.75 3.02
C SER A 134 20.19 17.46 3.31
N ARG A 135 20.33 16.57 2.32
CA ARG A 135 21.16 15.35 2.46
C ARG A 135 22.62 15.66 2.75
N ASN A 136 23.19 16.70 2.13
CA ASN A 136 24.55 17.11 2.45
C ASN A 136 24.68 17.65 3.88
N ARG A 137 23.63 18.29 4.42
CA ARG A 137 23.61 18.74 5.82
C ARG A 137 23.46 17.59 6.81
N LEU A 138 22.80 16.49 6.45
CA LEU A 138 22.73 15.29 7.30
C LEU A 138 24.11 14.77 7.70
N GLN A 139 25.14 14.97 6.86
CA GLN A 139 26.52 14.57 7.18
C GLN A 139 27.10 15.28 8.41
N SER A 140 26.54 16.44 8.78
CA SER A 140 26.97 17.20 9.95
C SER A 140 26.18 16.87 11.23
N ASP A 141 25.08 16.11 11.15
CA ASP A 141 24.26 15.70 12.29
C ASP A 141 24.49 14.22 12.61
N ARG A 142 25.22 13.96 13.71
CA ARG A 142 25.56 12.60 14.15
C ARG A 142 24.33 11.76 14.48
N THR A 143 23.31 12.35 15.10
CA THR A 143 22.10 11.63 15.50
C THR A 143 21.30 11.24 14.27
N ALA A 144 21.08 12.18 13.35
CA ALA A 144 20.38 11.90 12.10
C ALA A 144 21.13 10.87 11.23
N MET A 145 22.46 10.93 11.20
CA MET A 145 23.29 9.94 10.51
C MET A 145 23.16 8.54 11.12
N MET A 146 23.13 8.42 12.46
CA MET A 146 22.92 7.14 13.13
C MET A 146 21.53 6.55 12.84
N SER A 147 20.48 7.37 12.88
CA SER A 147 19.12 6.95 12.51
C SER A 147 19.05 6.50 11.04
N PHE A 148 19.67 7.26 10.14
CA PHE A 148 19.76 6.90 8.72
C PHE A 148 20.48 5.56 8.50
N ALA A 149 21.62 5.35 9.19
CA ALA A 149 22.38 4.11 9.10
C ALA A 149 21.59 2.91 9.63
N LEU A 150 20.83 3.09 10.71
CA LEU A 150 19.99 2.02 11.27
C LEU A 150 18.87 1.64 10.30
N GLU A 151 18.14 2.60 9.73
CA GLU A 151 17.10 2.35 8.72
C GLU A 151 17.69 1.70 7.46
N HIS A 152 18.86 2.17 6.99
CA HIS A 152 19.52 1.55 5.83
C HIS A 152 20.01 0.12 6.11
N SER A 153 20.37 -0.20 7.35
CA SER A 153 20.83 -1.55 7.70
C SER A 153 19.75 -2.63 7.61
N LEU A 154 18.47 -2.24 7.52
CA LEU A 154 17.37 -3.15 7.16
C LEU A 154 17.52 -3.72 5.75
N PHE A 155 18.23 -2.99 4.88
CA PHE A 155 18.44 -3.30 3.47
C PHE A 155 19.86 -3.78 3.18
N ASP A 156 20.61 -4.12 4.23
CA ASP A 156 21.93 -4.72 4.12
C ASP A 156 21.77 -6.23 3.81
N GLN A 157 22.26 -6.65 2.64
CA GLN A 157 22.15 -8.03 2.15
C GLN A 157 22.79 -9.04 3.10
N ASP A 158 23.85 -8.64 3.81
CA ASP A 158 24.58 -9.54 4.69
C ASP A 158 23.85 -9.77 6.03
N ARG A 159 22.82 -8.97 6.33
CA ARG A 159 22.14 -8.98 7.63
C ARG A 159 20.74 -9.58 7.57
N THR A 160 20.03 -9.38 6.47
CA THR A 160 18.66 -9.87 6.33
C THR A 160 18.35 -10.29 4.89
N PRO A 161 17.49 -11.31 4.68
CA PRO A 161 17.03 -11.66 3.33
C PRO A 161 16.05 -10.63 2.76
N LEU A 162 15.69 -9.59 3.52
CA LEU A 162 14.68 -8.60 3.16
C LEU A 162 15.05 -7.81 1.90
N TYR A 163 16.31 -7.41 1.77
CA TYR A 163 16.77 -6.69 0.58
C TYR A 163 16.67 -7.57 -0.66
N ALA A 164 17.21 -8.79 -0.58
CA ALA A 164 17.16 -9.75 -1.68
C ALA A 164 15.71 -10.04 -2.09
N ALA A 165 14.83 -10.27 -1.11
CA ALA A 165 13.40 -10.44 -1.34
C ALA A 165 12.79 -9.24 -2.08
N ARG A 166 13.10 -8.00 -1.64
CA ARG A 166 12.58 -6.79 -2.28
C ARG A 166 13.13 -6.58 -3.68
N THR A 167 14.40 -6.88 -3.93
CA THR A 167 14.99 -6.83 -5.28
C THR A 167 14.33 -7.83 -6.23
N LEU A 168 14.14 -9.08 -5.79
CA LEU A 168 13.48 -10.11 -6.59
C LEU A 168 12.01 -9.76 -6.87
N HIS A 169 11.30 -9.22 -5.87
CA HIS A 169 9.93 -8.73 -6.02
C HIS A 169 9.85 -7.66 -7.11
N PHE A 170 10.72 -6.65 -7.10
CA PHE A 170 10.74 -5.62 -8.15
C PHE A 170 11.06 -6.16 -9.55
N ARG A 171 11.75 -7.29 -9.64
CA ARG A 171 12.05 -7.98 -10.91
C ARG A 171 10.93 -8.92 -11.36
N GLY A 172 9.85 -9.04 -10.59
CA GLY A 172 8.78 -10.02 -10.84
C GLY A 172 9.21 -11.47 -10.58
N GLN A 173 10.34 -11.71 -9.91
CA GLN A 173 10.85 -13.04 -9.59
C GLN A 173 10.27 -13.52 -8.24
N LEU A 174 8.98 -13.87 -8.26
CA LEU A 174 8.19 -14.06 -7.04
C LEU A 174 8.34 -15.46 -6.42
N ASP A 175 8.38 -16.48 -7.27
CA ASP A 175 8.41 -17.88 -6.89
C ASP A 175 9.80 -18.48 -7.17
N ASN A 176 10.08 -19.65 -6.58
CA ASN A 176 11.37 -20.31 -6.73
C ASN A 176 11.59 -20.80 -8.17
N THR A 177 12.86 -20.82 -8.57
CA THR A 177 13.34 -21.64 -9.69
C THR A 177 14.17 -22.80 -9.14
N ASP A 178 14.59 -23.72 -10.01
CA ASP A 178 15.42 -24.87 -9.61
C ASP A 178 16.72 -24.44 -8.90
N ASP A 179 17.28 -23.29 -9.29
CA ASP A 179 18.58 -22.81 -8.81
C ASP A 179 18.50 -21.63 -7.82
N GLN A 180 17.33 -20.99 -7.66
CA GLN A 180 17.22 -19.75 -6.89
C GLN A 180 15.90 -19.63 -6.14
N LEU A 181 15.97 -19.14 -4.89
CA LEU A 181 14.78 -18.78 -4.12
C LEU A 181 14.12 -17.53 -4.71
N GLY A 182 12.78 -17.54 -4.74
CA GLY A 182 11.97 -16.39 -5.13
C GLY A 182 11.73 -15.42 -3.98
N ALA A 183 11.18 -14.24 -4.31
CA ALA A 183 10.88 -13.20 -3.34
C ALA A 183 10.00 -13.68 -2.17
N ARG A 184 9.02 -14.55 -2.45
CA ARG A 184 8.06 -15.04 -1.43
C ARG A 184 8.78 -15.76 -0.29
N VAL A 185 9.67 -16.70 -0.60
CA VAL A 185 10.38 -17.49 0.41
C VAL A 185 11.31 -16.59 1.22
N MET A 186 12.05 -15.69 0.56
CA MET A 186 12.95 -14.77 1.25
C MET A 186 12.20 -13.79 2.18
N TYR A 187 10.99 -13.36 1.82
CA TYR A 187 10.15 -12.60 2.75
C TYR A 187 9.67 -13.43 3.93
N LEU A 188 9.30 -14.70 3.73
CA LEU A 188 8.92 -15.59 4.83
C LEU A 188 10.10 -15.81 5.79
N GLU A 189 11.31 -16.00 5.29
CA GLU A 189 12.54 -16.11 6.08
C GLU A 189 12.86 -14.81 6.84
N SER A 190 12.51 -13.65 6.27
CA SER A 190 12.64 -12.35 6.94
C SER A 190 11.70 -12.19 8.14
N ARG A 191 10.67 -13.04 8.27
CA ARG A 191 9.65 -12.97 9.33
C ARG A 191 9.96 -13.90 10.50
N ARG A 192 11.08 -13.69 11.19
CA ARG A 192 11.44 -14.47 12.39
C ARG A 192 10.28 -14.50 13.41
N PRO A 193 9.94 -15.66 14.00
CA PRO A 193 8.94 -15.75 15.06
C PRO A 193 9.29 -14.88 16.27
N ASP A 194 8.29 -14.36 16.99
CA ASP A 194 8.54 -13.44 18.12
C ASP A 194 9.33 -14.09 19.25
N GLY A 195 9.18 -15.41 19.45
CA GLY A 195 9.98 -16.16 20.41
C GLY A 195 11.47 -16.13 20.10
N GLU A 196 11.83 -16.32 18.83
CA GLU A 196 13.22 -16.28 18.37
C GLU A 196 13.79 -14.87 18.47
N ILE A 197 13.03 -13.84 18.07
CA ILE A 197 13.44 -12.43 18.23
C ILE A 197 13.74 -12.15 19.70
N ARG A 198 12.84 -12.55 20.62
CA ARG A 198 13.07 -12.37 22.07
C ARG A 198 14.35 -13.07 22.52
N GLN A 199 14.56 -14.32 22.11
CA GLN A 199 15.75 -15.08 22.47
C GLN A 199 17.04 -14.39 22.01
N LEU A 200 17.10 -13.95 20.75
CA LEU A 200 18.27 -13.27 20.19
C LEU A 200 18.54 -11.93 20.87
N VAL A 201 17.49 -11.17 21.18
CA VAL A 201 17.60 -9.90 21.91
C VAL A 201 18.08 -10.14 23.34
N THR A 202 17.60 -11.17 24.03
CA THR A 202 18.09 -11.56 25.36
C THR A 202 19.55 -12.00 25.32
N MET A 203 19.96 -12.78 24.31
CA MET A 203 21.37 -13.15 24.11
C MET A 203 22.24 -11.91 23.86
N ALA A 204 21.78 -10.98 23.03
CA ALA A 204 22.50 -9.74 22.76
C ALA A 204 22.62 -8.87 24.02
N LEU A 205 21.57 -8.79 24.84
CA LEU A 205 21.55 -8.03 26.10
C LEU A 205 22.53 -8.61 27.13
N ASN A 206 22.50 -9.93 27.30
CA ASN A 206 23.32 -10.61 28.31
C ASN A 206 24.77 -10.78 27.86
N GLY A 207 25.05 -10.68 26.56
CA GLY A 207 26.36 -10.98 25.98
C GLY A 207 26.64 -12.49 25.95
N GLN A 208 27.64 -12.88 25.19
CA GLN A 208 28.18 -14.23 25.23
C GLN A 208 29.18 -14.35 26.39
N PRO A 209 29.28 -15.52 27.06
CA PRO A 209 30.38 -15.79 27.97
C PRO A 209 31.72 -15.58 27.26
N LYS A 210 32.72 -15.08 27.97
CA LYS A 210 34.06 -14.89 27.42
C LYS A 210 34.70 -16.26 27.12
N PRO A 211 35.71 -16.34 26.24
CA PRO A 211 36.40 -17.61 25.94
C PRO A 211 36.99 -18.30 27.18
N ASP A 212 37.27 -17.54 28.23
CA ASP A 212 37.75 -18.04 29.53
C ASP A 212 36.63 -18.48 30.49
N GLY A 213 35.37 -18.45 30.03
CA GLY A 213 34.18 -18.82 30.81
C GLY A 213 33.67 -17.74 31.77
N SER A 214 34.32 -16.57 31.84
CA SER A 214 33.87 -15.49 32.71
C SER A 214 32.64 -14.76 32.16
N ALA A 215 31.80 -14.25 33.08
CA ALA A 215 30.63 -13.47 32.73
C ALA A 215 31.00 -12.06 32.22
N PRO A 216 30.17 -11.45 31.36
CA PRO A 216 30.38 -10.07 30.93
C PRO A 216 30.36 -9.08 32.11
N THR A 217 31.17 -8.03 32.04
CA THR A 217 31.26 -6.99 33.07
C THR A 217 30.04 -6.07 33.06
N PRO A 218 29.71 -5.36 34.15
CA PRO A 218 28.60 -4.39 34.14
C PRO A 218 28.69 -3.35 33.01
N GLU A 219 29.89 -2.87 32.69
CA GLU A 219 30.10 -1.93 31.57
C GLU A 219 29.83 -2.58 30.20
N GLU A 220 30.17 -3.87 30.03
CA GLU A 220 29.82 -4.64 28.84
C GLU A 220 28.30 -4.83 28.73
N LEU A 221 27.61 -5.17 29.82
CA LEU A 221 26.14 -5.26 29.82
C LEU A 221 25.48 -3.92 29.48
N GLU A 222 25.99 -2.79 29.99
CA GLU A 222 25.46 -1.47 29.62
C GLU A 222 25.65 -1.18 28.13
N ARG A 223 26.80 -1.51 27.53
CA ARG A 223 27.02 -1.39 26.08
C ARG A 223 26.09 -2.30 25.28
N ASN A 224 25.84 -3.50 25.79
CA ASN A 224 24.95 -4.49 25.16
C ASN A 224 23.51 -4.02 25.08
N LYS A 225 23.03 -3.18 26.02
CA LYS A 225 21.66 -2.63 25.96
C LYS A 225 21.37 -1.92 24.65
N ALA A 226 22.28 -1.06 24.19
CA ALA A 226 22.11 -0.34 22.93
C ALA A 226 22.14 -1.27 21.71
N ALA A 227 23.05 -2.26 21.71
CA ALA A 227 23.13 -3.27 20.65
C ALA A 227 21.87 -4.14 20.59
N ALA A 228 21.36 -4.58 21.74
CA ALA A 228 20.14 -5.37 21.87
C ALA A 228 18.90 -4.57 21.44
N ALA A 229 18.81 -3.29 21.80
CA ALA A 229 17.75 -2.40 21.34
C ALA A 229 17.76 -2.23 19.81
N ASN A 230 18.94 -2.01 19.23
CA ASN A 230 19.11 -1.92 17.78
C ASN A 230 18.74 -3.24 17.09
N LEU A 231 19.18 -4.39 17.62
CA LEU A 231 18.82 -5.70 17.08
C LEU A 231 17.32 -5.95 17.15
N ASN A 232 16.68 -5.64 18.28
CA ASN A 232 15.23 -5.77 18.44
C ASN A 232 14.49 -4.90 17.42
N TYR A 233 14.92 -3.63 17.26
CA TYR A 233 14.38 -2.73 16.27
C TYR A 233 14.52 -3.32 14.85
N LEU A 234 15.73 -3.76 14.46
CA LEU A 234 15.99 -4.30 13.13
C LEU A 234 15.16 -5.54 12.82
N LEU A 235 15.12 -6.52 13.73
CA LEU A 235 14.38 -7.75 13.51
C LEU A 235 12.86 -7.51 13.44
N ARG A 236 12.33 -6.64 14.30
CA ARG A 236 10.90 -6.31 14.28
C ARG A 236 10.50 -5.54 13.02
N ARG A 237 11.30 -4.54 12.63
CA ARG A 237 11.07 -3.76 11.41
C ARG A 237 11.19 -4.62 10.16
N THR A 238 12.16 -5.52 10.13
CA THR A 238 12.32 -6.50 9.05
C THR A 238 11.09 -7.39 8.92
N LYS A 239 10.61 -7.94 10.04
CA LYS A 239 9.38 -8.72 10.08
C LYS A 239 8.16 -7.92 9.63
N GLN A 240 7.98 -6.69 10.12
CA GLN A 240 6.88 -5.79 9.72
C GLN A 240 6.89 -5.52 8.21
N ASN A 241 8.04 -5.13 7.66
CA ASN A 241 8.22 -4.86 6.23
C ASN A 241 7.90 -6.09 5.38
N ALA A 242 8.46 -7.24 5.72
CA ALA A 242 8.19 -8.49 5.01
C ALA A 242 6.71 -8.90 5.11
N SER A 243 6.07 -8.64 6.26
CA SER A 243 4.65 -8.93 6.45
C SER A 243 3.77 -8.09 5.53
N TYR A 244 4.02 -6.79 5.48
CA TYR A 244 3.31 -5.87 4.61
C TYR A 244 3.53 -6.22 3.13
N TRP A 245 4.78 -6.45 2.71
CA TRP A 245 5.08 -6.73 1.31
C TRP A 245 4.60 -8.11 0.83
N LEU A 246 4.48 -9.10 1.72
CA LEU A 246 3.79 -10.35 1.39
C LEU A 246 2.29 -10.11 1.13
N GLY A 247 1.66 -9.25 1.94
CA GLY A 247 0.27 -8.84 1.74
C GLY A 247 0.05 -8.11 0.41
N THR A 248 0.89 -7.12 0.09
CA THR A 248 0.79 -6.39 -1.19
C THR A 248 1.10 -7.30 -2.38
N MET A 249 2.11 -8.17 -2.27
CA MET A 249 2.43 -9.14 -3.32
C MET A 249 1.28 -10.11 -3.59
N ALA A 250 0.60 -10.58 -2.53
CA ALA A 250 -0.58 -11.43 -2.68
C ALA A 250 -1.74 -10.67 -3.35
N LEU A 251 -1.96 -9.41 -2.97
CA LEU A 251 -2.95 -8.53 -3.59
C LEU A 251 -2.68 -8.36 -5.09
N ASP A 252 -1.43 -8.06 -5.47
CA ASP A 252 -1.01 -7.87 -6.87
C ASP A 252 -1.15 -9.15 -7.70
N GLN A 253 -1.03 -10.32 -7.08
CA GLN A 253 -1.25 -11.63 -7.71
C GLN A 253 -2.73 -12.06 -7.76
N GLY A 254 -3.66 -11.24 -7.26
CA GLY A 254 -5.08 -11.60 -7.18
C GLY A 254 -5.43 -12.63 -6.11
N LYS A 255 -4.51 -12.92 -5.18
CA LYS A 255 -4.69 -13.87 -4.07
C LYS A 255 -5.26 -13.12 -2.85
N TYR A 256 -6.50 -12.65 -2.96
CA TYR A 256 -7.05 -11.68 -2.02
C TYR A 256 -7.26 -12.25 -0.62
N ASP A 257 -7.61 -13.53 -0.49
CA ASP A 257 -7.71 -14.25 0.79
C ASP A 257 -6.37 -14.24 1.57
N VAL A 258 -5.27 -14.51 0.87
CA VAL A 258 -3.91 -14.44 1.44
C VAL A 258 -3.55 -13.00 1.76
N ALA A 259 -3.88 -12.04 0.89
CA ALA A 259 -3.64 -10.62 1.13
C ALA A 259 -4.34 -10.15 2.41
N ILE A 260 -5.62 -10.52 2.60
CA ILE A 260 -6.42 -10.24 3.80
C ILE A 260 -5.72 -10.81 5.04
N ASP A 261 -5.33 -12.10 5.05
CA ASP A 261 -4.66 -12.70 6.21
C ASP A 261 -3.39 -11.94 6.61
N PHE A 262 -2.55 -11.58 5.64
CA PHE A 262 -1.32 -10.84 5.90
C PHE A 262 -1.58 -9.42 6.40
N LEU A 263 -2.42 -8.66 5.71
CA LEU A 263 -2.67 -7.25 6.03
C LEU A 263 -3.42 -7.11 7.35
N GLU A 264 -4.50 -7.86 7.54
CA GLU A 264 -5.33 -7.80 8.74
C GLU A 264 -4.62 -8.42 9.94
N LYS A 265 -4.25 -9.71 9.85
CA LYS A 265 -3.81 -10.47 11.04
C LYS A 265 -2.33 -10.27 11.35
N ARG A 266 -1.50 -10.02 10.34
CA ARG A 266 -0.03 -9.97 10.53
C ARG A 266 0.53 -8.56 10.58
N VAL A 267 -0.09 -7.60 9.91
CA VAL A 267 0.33 -6.20 9.93
C VAL A 267 -0.48 -5.43 10.98
N LEU A 268 -1.79 -5.27 10.76
CA LEU A 268 -2.63 -4.41 11.59
C LEU A 268 -2.84 -4.98 13.01
N ALA A 269 -3.27 -6.23 13.13
CA ALA A 269 -3.44 -6.88 14.43
C ALA A 269 -2.11 -7.34 15.06
N GLY A 270 -1.07 -7.51 14.24
CA GLY A 270 0.23 -8.00 14.69
C GLY A 270 1.04 -6.95 15.45
N ASP A 271 0.93 -5.68 15.06
CA ASP A 271 1.59 -4.56 15.74
C ASP A 271 0.79 -3.25 15.54
N PRO A 272 0.05 -2.79 16.57
CA PRO A 272 -0.72 -1.55 16.49
C PRO A 272 0.11 -0.28 16.21
N ALA A 273 1.43 -0.32 16.41
CA ALA A 273 2.34 0.78 16.15
C ALA A 273 3.13 0.60 14.83
N THR A 274 2.66 -0.28 13.94
CA THR A 274 3.29 -0.52 12.64
C THR A 274 3.35 0.75 11.79
N MET A 275 4.50 0.99 11.13
CA MET A 275 4.62 2.09 10.17
C MET A 275 3.72 1.92 8.95
N TRP A 276 3.24 0.70 8.71
CA TRP A 276 2.43 0.36 7.56
C TRP A 276 0.94 0.49 7.83
N GLN A 277 0.52 1.09 8.95
CA GLN A 277 -0.89 1.17 9.34
C GLN A 277 -1.76 1.69 8.20
N SER A 278 -1.50 2.91 7.73
CA SER A 278 -2.25 3.55 6.63
C SER A 278 -2.19 2.71 5.34
N GLY A 279 -1.00 2.29 4.90
CA GLY A 279 -0.86 1.50 3.68
C GLY A 279 -1.51 0.11 3.75
N ALA A 280 -1.54 -0.51 4.94
CA ALA A 280 -2.15 -1.82 5.15
C ALA A 280 -3.67 -1.72 5.25
N THR A 281 -4.21 -0.70 5.91
CA THR A 281 -5.65 -0.41 5.94
C THR A 281 -6.18 -0.18 4.52
N PHE A 282 -5.53 0.69 3.74
CA PHE A 282 -5.94 0.93 2.35
C PHE A 282 -5.92 -0.34 1.50
N ASN A 283 -4.81 -1.10 1.55
CA ASN A 283 -4.69 -2.32 0.76
C ASN A 283 -5.61 -3.44 1.27
N LEU A 284 -5.99 -3.46 2.54
CA LEU A 284 -6.97 -4.39 3.09
C LEU A 284 -8.36 -4.08 2.55
N GLY A 285 -8.74 -2.79 2.52
CA GLY A 285 -9.97 -2.35 1.87
C GLY A 285 -10.02 -2.80 0.40
N ARG A 286 -8.92 -2.59 -0.34
CA ARG A 286 -8.80 -3.06 -1.74
C ARG A 286 -8.89 -4.58 -1.88
N ALA A 287 -8.31 -5.33 -0.95
CA ALA A 287 -8.37 -6.79 -0.96
C ALA A 287 -9.80 -7.29 -0.73
N TYR A 288 -10.51 -6.71 0.26
CA TYR A 288 -11.92 -7.02 0.50
C TYR A 288 -12.82 -6.62 -0.67
N GLU A 289 -12.59 -5.44 -1.26
CA GLU A 289 -13.32 -4.95 -2.43
C GLU A 289 -13.15 -5.91 -3.62
N ALA A 290 -11.90 -6.29 -3.92
CA ALA A 290 -11.60 -7.18 -5.03
C ALA A 290 -12.13 -8.61 -4.80
N GLN A 291 -12.04 -9.15 -3.58
CA GLN A 291 -12.62 -10.43 -3.22
C GLN A 291 -14.15 -10.41 -3.35
N GLY A 292 -14.79 -9.37 -2.84
CA GLY A 292 -16.23 -9.20 -2.93
C GLY A 292 -16.73 -9.09 -4.37
N ARG A 293 -15.99 -8.39 -5.24
CA ARG A 293 -16.31 -8.36 -6.68
C ARG A 293 -16.11 -9.71 -7.35
N LEU A 294 -15.01 -10.41 -7.05
CA LEU A 294 -14.71 -11.74 -7.60
C LEU A 294 -15.79 -12.76 -7.25
N GLU A 295 -16.26 -12.75 -6.01
CA GLU A 295 -17.27 -13.68 -5.49
C GLU A 295 -18.70 -13.17 -5.65
N SER A 296 -18.90 -11.94 -6.13
CA SER A 296 -20.20 -11.23 -6.08
C SER A 296 -20.83 -11.24 -4.68
N ASN A 297 -20.00 -11.03 -3.65
CA ASN A 297 -20.34 -11.14 -2.24
C ASN A 297 -20.40 -9.77 -1.56
N THR A 298 -21.61 -9.36 -1.18
CA THR A 298 -21.90 -8.06 -0.56
C THR A 298 -21.33 -7.92 0.85
N GLU A 299 -21.10 -9.01 1.58
CA GLU A 299 -20.50 -8.96 2.93
C GLU A 299 -19.04 -8.49 2.85
N TRP A 300 -18.28 -9.01 1.89
CA TRP A 300 -16.89 -8.58 1.67
C TRP A 300 -16.81 -7.12 1.26
N LEU A 301 -17.73 -6.67 0.42
CA LEU A 301 -17.76 -5.28 -0.02
C LEU A 301 -18.18 -4.33 1.12
N ASN A 302 -19.08 -4.74 2.01
CA ASN A 302 -19.39 -3.99 3.23
C ASN A 302 -18.17 -3.91 4.16
N LYS A 303 -17.41 -5.00 4.31
CA LYS A 303 -16.13 -4.98 5.06
C LYS A 303 -15.12 -4.03 4.42
N ALA A 304 -15.05 -3.95 3.09
CA ALA A 304 -14.19 -2.99 2.40
C ALA A 304 -14.55 -1.54 2.79
N ILE A 305 -15.83 -1.18 2.75
CA ILE A 305 -16.34 0.13 3.17
C ILE A 305 -15.98 0.42 4.63
N GLU A 306 -16.20 -0.53 5.53
CA GLU A 306 -15.86 -0.39 6.95
C GLU A 306 -14.37 -0.11 7.14
N VAL A 307 -13.51 -0.91 6.50
CA VAL A 307 -12.05 -0.75 6.58
C VAL A 307 -11.62 0.61 6.04
N TYR A 308 -12.13 1.02 4.88
CA TYR A 308 -11.82 2.33 4.31
C TYR A 308 -12.26 3.50 5.22
N ARG A 309 -13.31 3.31 6.01
CA ARG A 309 -13.81 4.33 6.96
C ARG A 309 -13.17 4.26 8.36
N SER A 310 -12.30 3.28 8.60
CA SER A 310 -11.83 2.95 9.95
C SER A 310 -10.81 3.93 10.52
N ASP A 311 -10.04 4.62 9.68
CA ASP A 311 -8.94 5.50 10.12
C ASP A 311 -9.02 6.89 9.45
N ARG A 312 -9.55 7.88 10.18
CA ARG A 312 -9.72 9.27 9.71
C ARG A 312 -8.45 10.12 9.81
N ASP A 313 -7.52 9.72 10.67
CA ASP A 313 -6.31 10.49 10.96
C ASP A 313 -5.11 10.00 10.15
N SER A 314 -5.31 8.94 9.36
CA SER A 314 -4.32 8.32 8.50
C SER A 314 -3.90 9.26 7.35
N ALA A 315 -2.66 9.09 6.87
CA ALA A 315 -2.18 9.79 5.69
C ALA A 315 -2.96 9.42 4.41
N SER A 316 -3.60 8.25 4.37
CA SER A 316 -4.45 7.77 3.27
C SER A 316 -5.93 8.08 3.46
N ALA A 317 -6.35 8.69 4.57
CA ALA A 317 -7.76 8.84 4.93
C ALA A 317 -8.60 9.48 3.82
N ALA A 318 -8.04 10.47 3.10
CA ALA A 318 -8.72 11.07 1.96
C ALA A 318 -9.00 10.04 0.83
N ALA A 319 -7.99 9.26 0.43
CA ALA A 319 -8.16 8.20 -0.57
C ALA A 319 -9.15 7.14 -0.07
N ASP A 320 -8.94 6.62 1.15
CA ASP A 320 -9.73 5.54 1.73
C ASP A 320 -11.23 5.92 1.72
N PHE A 321 -11.57 7.10 2.23
CA PHE A 321 -12.95 7.56 2.28
C PHE A 321 -13.54 7.87 0.90
N TRP A 322 -12.75 8.38 -0.03
CA TRP A 322 -13.19 8.57 -1.40
C TRP A 322 -13.57 7.21 -2.01
N HIS A 323 -12.73 6.18 -1.83
CA HIS A 323 -13.03 4.82 -2.28
C HIS A 323 -14.30 4.26 -1.63
N ALA A 324 -14.47 4.42 -0.32
CA ALA A 324 -15.70 4.02 0.38
C ALA A 324 -16.94 4.70 -0.23
N GLN A 325 -16.87 6.01 -0.50
CA GLN A 325 -17.99 6.76 -1.07
C GLN A 325 -18.33 6.29 -2.49
N GLN A 326 -17.32 6.01 -3.33
CA GLN A 326 -17.58 5.47 -4.67
C GLN A 326 -18.23 4.09 -4.59
N LEU A 327 -17.72 3.21 -3.73
CA LEU A 327 -18.26 1.87 -3.57
C LEU A 327 -19.71 1.88 -3.05
N GLU A 328 -20.03 2.74 -2.07
CA GLU A 328 -21.41 2.96 -1.60
C GLU A 328 -22.34 3.49 -2.71
N ARG A 329 -21.85 4.39 -3.56
CA ARG A 329 -22.62 4.89 -4.70
C ARG A 329 -22.90 3.77 -5.70
N GLU A 330 -21.90 2.96 -6.05
CA GLU A 330 -22.08 1.79 -6.92
C GLU A 330 -23.17 0.86 -6.38
N PHE A 331 -23.17 0.62 -5.06
CA PHE A 331 -24.23 -0.17 -4.41
C PHE A 331 -25.62 0.44 -4.52
N ASN A 332 -25.74 1.73 -4.22
CA ASN A 332 -27.02 2.43 -4.25
C ASN A 332 -27.59 2.52 -5.66
N LEU A 333 -26.72 2.71 -6.66
CA LEU A 333 -27.09 2.72 -8.09
C LEU A 333 -27.55 1.32 -8.55
N ALA A 334 -26.84 0.26 -8.15
CA ALA A 334 -27.26 -1.10 -8.45
C ALA A 334 -28.62 -1.46 -7.81
N ALA A 335 -28.91 -0.93 -6.61
CA ALA A 335 -30.19 -1.11 -5.95
C ALA A 335 -31.33 -0.32 -6.63
N SER A 336 -31.07 0.91 -7.10
CA SER A 336 -32.07 1.68 -7.86
C SER A 336 -32.38 1.05 -9.20
N ASP A 337 -31.38 0.55 -9.93
CA ASP A 337 -31.58 -0.11 -11.23
C ASP A 337 -32.40 -1.40 -11.09
N GLN A 338 -32.24 -2.14 -9.98
CA GLN A 338 -33.07 -3.32 -9.68
C GLN A 338 -34.52 -2.94 -9.30
N THR A 339 -34.71 -1.77 -8.69
CA THR A 339 -36.05 -1.28 -8.32
C THR A 339 -36.82 -0.79 -9.56
N GLU A 340 -36.16 -0.04 -10.46
CA GLU A 340 -36.76 0.41 -11.73
C GLU A 340 -37.03 -0.75 -12.70
N ALA A 341 -36.17 -1.77 -12.74
CA ALA A 341 -36.40 -2.99 -13.51
C ALA A 341 -37.57 -3.83 -12.95
N SER A 342 -37.82 -3.75 -11.64
CA SER A 342 -38.97 -4.40 -10.99
C SER A 342 -40.27 -3.60 -11.14
N GLU A 343 -40.23 -2.27 -11.21
CA GLU A 343 -41.41 -1.42 -11.41
C GLU A 343 -41.85 -1.34 -12.88
N THR A 344 -40.94 -1.55 -13.84
CA THR A 344 -41.29 -1.63 -15.28
C THR A 344 -41.86 -3.00 -15.68
N ALA A 345 -41.88 -3.97 -14.78
CA ALA A 345 -42.54 -5.25 -14.95
C ALA A 345 -43.98 -5.25 -14.39
N GLU A 346 -44.87 -4.41 -14.94
CA GLU A 346 -46.31 -4.59 -14.71
C GLU A 346 -46.87 -5.78 -15.50
N PRO A 347 -47.77 -6.58 -14.90
CA PRO A 347 -48.25 -7.82 -15.48
C PRO A 347 -49.28 -7.55 -16.58
N THR A 348 -49.01 -8.00 -17.80
CA THR A 348 -50.03 -8.03 -18.86
C THR A 348 -51.16 -8.98 -18.45
N ALA A 349 -52.33 -8.41 -18.17
CA ALA A 349 -53.56 -9.14 -17.92
C ALA A 349 -54.10 -9.83 -19.18
N SER A 350 -54.20 -11.16 -19.12
CA SER A 350 -55.07 -12.06 -19.89
C SER A 350 -54.92 -13.42 -19.20
N ASP A 351 -55.92 -14.18 -18.75
CA ASP A 351 -57.29 -14.32 -19.22
C ASP A 351 -58.17 -14.93 -18.10
N ARG A 352 -59.48 -14.73 -18.19
CA ARG A 352 -60.50 -15.35 -17.33
C ARG A 352 -60.71 -16.83 -17.71
N ALA A 353 -60.96 -17.71 -16.73
CA ALA A 353 -62.20 -18.51 -16.62
C ALA A 353 -62.10 -19.64 -15.56
N ASP A 354 -63.09 -19.65 -14.66
CA ASP A 354 -63.86 -20.78 -14.11
C ASP A 354 -63.16 -22.07 -13.61
N SER A 355 -63.31 -22.37 -12.30
CA SER A 355 -64.44 -23.19 -11.80
C SER A 355 -64.18 -23.89 -10.43
N HIS A 356 -65.27 -23.95 -9.64
CA HIS A 356 -65.68 -24.97 -8.66
C HIS A 356 -64.94 -25.21 -7.30
N VAL A 357 -65.55 -24.62 -6.25
CA VAL A 357 -66.22 -25.26 -5.07
C VAL A 357 -65.71 -26.61 -4.52
N THR A 358 -65.28 -26.64 -3.25
CA THR A 358 -65.79 -27.46 -2.11
C THR A 358 -65.03 -27.09 -0.82
N GLN A 359 -65.64 -26.39 0.16
CA GLN A 359 -66.26 -26.86 1.43
C GLN A 359 -65.37 -27.57 2.49
N SER A 360 -65.51 -27.03 3.73
CA SER A 360 -65.43 -27.67 5.06
C SER A 360 -64.03 -27.87 5.67
N ALA A 361 -63.57 -27.11 6.69
CA ALA A 361 -63.99 -26.91 8.10
C ALA A 361 -63.32 -27.86 9.12
N THR A 362 -63.06 -27.31 10.31
CA THR A 362 -62.64 -27.92 11.60
C THR A 362 -61.16 -28.35 11.70
N ASP A 363 -60.44 -28.26 12.82
CA ASP A 363 -60.59 -27.64 14.15
C ASP A 363 -59.25 -27.85 14.88
N LYS A 364 -58.92 -26.99 15.86
CA LYS A 364 -58.07 -27.25 17.06
C LYS A 364 -56.61 -27.73 16.87
N ALA A 365 -55.68 -27.56 17.80
CA ALA A 365 -55.42 -26.68 18.94
C ALA A 365 -54.11 -27.22 19.56
N ALA A 366 -53.23 -26.29 19.96
CA ALA A 366 -52.40 -26.33 21.17
C ALA A 366 -51.18 -27.29 21.33
N SER A 367 -50.23 -26.72 22.09
CA SER A 367 -49.24 -27.34 23.00
C SER A 367 -47.89 -27.72 22.35
N GLU A 368 -46.88 -26.86 22.51
CA GLU A 368 -45.85 -26.89 23.59
C GLU A 368 -44.82 -28.00 23.43
N ASN A 369 -43.56 -27.64 23.16
CA ASN A 369 -42.46 -27.85 24.11
C ASN A 369 -41.12 -27.41 23.48
N SER A 370 -40.47 -26.45 24.15
CA SER A 370 -39.00 -26.41 24.32
C SER A 370 -38.62 -27.41 25.44
N PRO A 371 -37.35 -27.73 25.84
CA PRO A 371 -36.08 -27.04 25.53
C PRO A 371 -34.81 -27.96 25.46
N ARG A 372 -33.62 -27.31 25.47
CA ARG A 372 -32.27 -27.80 25.93
C ARG A 372 -31.51 -28.75 24.99
N ASP A 373 -30.17 -28.81 24.95
CA ASP A 373 -29.06 -28.14 25.65
C ASP A 373 -27.76 -28.39 24.84
N GLU A 374 -26.77 -27.52 25.06
CA GLU A 374 -25.30 -27.68 25.07
C GLU A 374 -24.58 -28.92 24.46
N SER A 375 -23.53 -28.66 23.67
CA SER A 375 -22.14 -29.17 23.85
C SER A 375 -21.25 -28.63 22.72
N THR A 376 -20.24 -27.77 22.95
CA THR A 376 -18.86 -28.00 23.41
C THR A 376 -17.97 -28.92 22.55
N SER A 377 -16.78 -28.38 22.27
CA SER A 377 -15.48 -29.03 21.99
C SER A 377 -15.12 -29.38 20.54
N ALA A 378 -14.02 -28.80 20.04
CA ALA A 378 -12.71 -29.48 20.07
C ALA A 378 -11.58 -28.60 19.50
N GLU A 379 -10.61 -28.29 20.36
CA GLU A 379 -9.22 -28.00 20.00
C GLU A 379 -8.58 -29.21 19.32
N ALA A 380 -7.83 -28.99 18.23
CA ALA A 380 -6.94 -29.98 17.65
C ALA A 380 -5.49 -29.52 17.85
N THR A 381 -4.79 -30.25 18.72
CA THR A 381 -3.34 -30.30 18.82
C THR A 381 -2.83 -31.27 17.76
N ASP A 382 -1.78 -30.91 17.01
CA ASP A 382 -1.05 -31.85 16.18
C ASP A 382 0.43 -31.83 16.57
N SER A 383 0.95 -33.04 16.80
CA SER A 383 2.29 -33.34 17.28
C SER A 383 2.86 -34.47 16.43
N ARG A 384 4.01 -34.19 15.78
CA ARG A 384 4.92 -35.16 15.13
C ARG A 384 6.28 -34.45 14.98
N ALA A 385 7.34 -34.80 15.73
CA ALA A 385 8.20 -35.98 15.63
C ALA A 385 8.74 -36.15 14.19
N ASP A 386 9.94 -35.62 13.89
CA ASP A 386 11.29 -36.18 14.14
C ASP A 386 11.72 -37.12 13.00
N GLU A 387 12.45 -36.58 12.01
CA GLU A 387 13.40 -37.33 11.18
C GLU A 387 14.54 -36.39 10.76
N SER A 388 15.74 -36.62 11.30
CA SER A 388 17.01 -36.02 10.86
C SER A 388 17.67 -36.92 9.80
N PRO A 389 18.28 -36.38 8.73
CA PRO A 389 19.22 -37.13 7.90
C PRO A 389 20.69 -36.82 8.28
N PRO A 390 21.63 -37.71 7.93
CA PRO A 390 22.95 -37.78 8.54
C PRO A 390 23.98 -36.83 7.92
N SER A 391 24.98 -36.50 8.74
CA SER A 391 26.18 -35.75 8.42
C SER A 391 27.13 -36.55 7.51
N GLU A 392 27.39 -36.06 6.30
CA GLU A 392 28.57 -36.45 5.52
C GLU A 392 29.67 -35.40 5.67
N SER A 393 30.82 -35.89 6.10
CA SER A 393 32.06 -35.15 6.28
C SER A 393 32.91 -35.35 5.03
N THR A 394 33.35 -34.25 4.41
CA THR A 394 34.41 -34.27 3.40
C THR A 394 35.63 -33.50 3.91
N PRO A 395 36.85 -34.00 3.67
CA PRO A 395 38.08 -33.35 4.13
C PRO A 395 38.50 -32.27 3.13
N ASN A 396 38.84 -31.07 3.63
CA ASN A 396 39.42 -30.01 2.80
C ASN A 396 40.95 -30.15 2.80
N GLU A 397 41.49 -30.40 1.62
CA GLU A 397 42.92 -30.44 1.34
C GLU A 397 43.53 -29.04 1.39
N SER A 398 44.73 -28.99 1.95
CA SER A 398 45.67 -27.87 1.90
C SER A 398 46.15 -27.67 0.46
N SER A 399 46.12 -26.43 -0.02
CA SER A 399 46.94 -25.99 -1.15
C SER A 399 47.36 -24.54 -0.91
N GLY A 400 48.66 -24.36 -0.68
CA GLY A 400 49.28 -23.04 -0.69
C GLY A 400 49.53 -22.57 -2.12
N ASN A 401 49.28 -21.28 -2.36
CA ASN A 401 50.28 -20.31 -2.83
C ASN A 401 49.73 -18.90 -2.66
#